data_AF-A0A7X3V3Y9-F1
#
_entry.id   AF-A0A7X3V3Y9-F1
#
_cell.length_a   1.000
_cell.length_b   1.000
_cell.length_c   1.000
_cell.angle_alpha   90.00
_cell.angle_beta   90.00
_cell.angle_gamma   90.00
#
_symmetry.space_group_name_H-M   'P 1'
#
loop_
_entity.id
_entity.type
_entity.pdbx_description
1 polymer ?
#
loop_
_entity_poly.entity_id
_entity_poly.type
_entity_poly.pdbx_seq_one_letter_code
_entity_poly.pdbx_strand_id
1 'polypeptide(L)'
;MGRPREAALRRPRGRGRLQPWHGAGGRARTAPRRGARSHGGAGDALAGREARLAAQPAGPPAPREGRLAVTAAHAPVDLAALKERHPLGDVVEATGVALRGRGRVRQGVCPFHEEAEGSFTVYADSQRWYCFGCGEGGDVLDFVRRAEGLSLPEAIRRLDASPPTTAPVRHTASKRRNRDAVPPPDPALLTAAARYYAGQLRRSREARAYLASRGIGPETAARLGLGYAPRRGLREALASAGFAAGRVRESGLFLERGRERFAGMVTVPEIAGGRVRWLAGRVIDPERSPRFQAPPGPKPVLGMGRLGPAPPWAVVAEGVFDWLLLSEWGLP
;
A
#
# COMPACT_ATOMS: atom_id res chain seq x y z
N MET A 1 45.27 35.91 29.46
CA MET A 1 46.52 35.42 28.84
C MET A 1 46.77 34.01 29.33
N GLY A 2 46.68 33.02 28.45
CA GLY A 2 46.87 31.60 28.81
C GLY A 2 46.80 30.74 27.55
N ARG A 3 47.92 30.13 27.16
CA ARG A 3 48.02 29.20 26.03
C ARG A 3 47.42 27.83 26.38
N PRO A 4 46.89 27.09 25.39
CA PRO A 4 47.11 25.65 25.31
C PRO A 4 47.65 25.26 23.91
N ARG A 5 48.87 24.72 23.82
CA ARG A 5 49.24 23.28 23.79
C ARG A 5 48.85 22.57 22.48
N GLU A 6 49.84 22.50 21.58
CA GLU A 6 49.90 21.62 20.40
C GLU A 6 49.90 20.14 20.82
N ALA A 7 49.17 19.31 20.08
CA ALA A 7 49.25 17.86 20.16
C ALA A 7 49.58 17.29 18.77
N ALA A 8 50.74 16.62 18.71
CA ALA A 8 51.37 16.09 17.52
C ALA A 8 50.69 14.81 16.99
N LEU A 9 50.67 14.71 15.67
CA LEU A 9 50.30 13.54 14.87
C LEU A 9 51.26 12.36 15.12
N ARG A 10 50.71 11.17 15.41
CA ARG A 10 51.40 9.89 15.20
C ARG A 10 50.47 8.89 14.51
N ARG A 11 50.91 8.41 13.35
CA ARG A 11 50.35 7.28 12.60
C ARG A 11 50.76 5.94 13.23
N PRO A 12 50.00 4.87 13.01
CA PRO A 12 50.57 3.54 12.84
C PRO A 12 50.38 3.00 11.41
N ARG A 13 51.39 2.21 10.99
CA ARG A 13 51.55 1.47 9.74
C ARG A 13 51.10 0.02 9.91
N GLY A 14 50.74 -0.63 8.79
CA GLY A 14 50.73 -2.10 8.61
C GLY A 14 49.36 -2.62 8.17
N ARG A 15 49.04 -2.77 6.88
CA ARG A 15 49.45 -3.81 5.90
C ARG A 15 49.04 -5.24 6.27
N GLY A 16 47.94 -5.70 5.65
CA GLY A 16 47.61 -7.10 5.41
C GLY A 16 46.96 -7.22 4.02
N ARG A 17 47.66 -7.89 3.09
CA ARG A 17 47.26 -8.19 1.70
C ARG A 17 46.15 -9.24 1.67
N LEU A 18 45.20 -9.14 0.73
CA LEU A 18 44.75 -10.26 -0.10
C LEU A 18 44.33 -9.74 -1.49
N GLN A 19 44.55 -10.57 -2.50
CA GLN A 19 44.77 -10.25 -3.91
C GLN A 19 43.49 -10.15 -4.77
N PRO A 20 43.57 -9.55 -5.98
CA PRO A 20 42.52 -9.59 -7.00
C PRO A 20 42.59 -10.88 -7.82
N TRP A 21 41.45 -11.52 -8.07
CA TRP A 21 41.34 -12.66 -8.98
C TRP A 21 40.88 -12.20 -10.37
N HIS A 22 41.67 -12.54 -11.38
CA HIS A 22 41.40 -12.37 -12.80
C HIS A 22 40.66 -13.59 -13.38
N GLY A 23 39.72 -13.33 -14.29
CA GLY A 23 39.65 -13.95 -15.61
C GLY A 23 39.31 -15.45 -15.77
N ALA A 24 38.11 -15.71 -16.28
CA ALA A 24 37.84 -16.75 -17.28
C ALA A 24 36.70 -16.21 -18.18
N GLY A 25 36.76 -16.13 -19.51
CA GLY A 25 37.53 -16.92 -20.46
C GLY A 25 36.60 -17.82 -21.28
N GLY A 26 35.58 -17.25 -21.94
CA GLY A 26 34.56 -17.98 -22.70
C GLY A 26 34.55 -17.60 -24.19
N ARG A 27 35.40 -18.29 -24.94
CA ARG A 27 35.68 -18.28 -26.40
C ARG A 27 34.49 -17.92 -27.32
N ALA A 28 34.68 -16.85 -28.10
CA ALA A 28 34.03 -16.65 -29.39
C ALA A 28 34.56 -17.68 -30.41
N ARG A 29 33.66 -18.39 -31.10
CA ARG A 29 34.02 -19.24 -32.24
C ARG A 29 33.70 -18.52 -33.54
N THR A 30 34.74 -18.46 -34.36
CA THR A 30 34.84 -17.92 -35.71
C THR A 30 33.93 -18.64 -36.70
N ALA A 31 33.35 -17.85 -37.62
CA ALA A 31 32.71 -18.31 -38.84
C ALA A 31 33.70 -18.98 -39.81
N PRO A 32 33.22 -19.82 -40.74
CA PRO A 32 33.84 -19.98 -42.04
C PRO A 32 32.98 -19.34 -43.14
N ARG A 33 33.64 -18.52 -43.96
CA ARG A 33 33.20 -18.09 -45.29
C ARG A 33 33.32 -19.25 -46.29
N ARG A 34 32.36 -19.36 -47.22
CA ARG A 34 32.45 -19.79 -48.64
C ARG A 34 31.00 -20.03 -49.11
N GLY A 35 30.50 -19.58 -50.26
CA GLY A 35 31.08 -18.84 -51.37
C GLY A 35 29.96 -18.30 -52.26
N ALA A 36 30.30 -17.27 -53.03
CA ALA A 36 29.45 -16.73 -54.08
C ALA A 36 29.27 -17.73 -55.22
N ARG A 37 28.05 -17.80 -55.78
CA ARG A 37 27.82 -17.98 -57.22
C ARG A 37 26.51 -17.29 -57.60
N SER A 38 26.66 -16.36 -58.53
CA SER A 38 25.67 -15.62 -59.28
C SER A 38 24.94 -16.49 -60.30
N HIS A 39 23.64 -16.24 -60.52
CA HIS A 39 22.92 -16.13 -61.81
C HIS A 39 21.56 -15.51 -61.41
N GLY A 40 21.14 -14.33 -61.86
CA GLY A 40 21.00 -13.90 -63.25
C GLY A 40 19.53 -14.07 -63.64
N GLY A 41 18.76 -12.99 -63.71
CA GLY A 41 17.35 -13.03 -64.14
C GLY A 41 16.56 -11.78 -63.75
N ALA A 42 16.70 -10.74 -64.56
CA ALA A 42 15.85 -9.55 -64.55
C ALA A 42 14.43 -9.85 -65.06
N GLY A 43 13.45 -9.05 -64.63
CA GLY A 43 12.11 -9.07 -65.20
C GLY A 43 11.09 -8.34 -64.33
N ASP A 44 11.04 -7.02 -64.49
CA ASP A 44 9.84 -6.18 -64.54
C ASP A 44 8.75 -6.30 -63.47
N ALA A 45 8.62 -5.24 -62.64
CA ALA A 45 7.31 -4.73 -62.20
C ALA A 45 7.47 -3.35 -61.51
N LEU A 46 7.59 -2.30 -62.32
CA LEU A 46 7.24 -0.93 -61.92
C LEU A 46 5.84 -0.62 -62.46
N ALA A 47 4.80 -0.78 -61.64
CA ALA A 47 3.53 -0.07 -61.78
C ALA A 47 2.60 -0.37 -60.59
N GLY A 48 1.95 0.66 -60.04
CA GLY A 48 0.77 0.49 -59.18
C GLY A 48 0.96 0.77 -57.69
N ARG A 49 1.53 1.93 -57.33
CA ARG A 49 1.25 2.55 -56.04
C ARG A 49 -0.08 3.31 -56.18
N GLU A 50 -1.14 2.82 -55.56
CA GLU A 50 -2.20 3.63 -54.94
C GLU A 50 -3.24 2.76 -54.23
N ALA A 51 -3.85 3.33 -53.19
CA ALA A 51 -4.89 2.79 -52.30
C ALA A 51 -4.47 1.81 -51.17
N ARG A 52 -3.89 2.37 -50.09
CA ARG A 52 -4.18 1.88 -48.73
C ARG A 52 -5.16 2.82 -48.06
N LEU A 53 -6.45 2.49 -48.18
CA LEU A 53 -7.51 3.03 -47.35
C LEU A 53 -7.31 2.60 -45.89
N ALA A 54 -7.62 3.53 -44.99
CA ALA A 54 -7.48 3.44 -43.56
C ALA A 54 -8.17 2.20 -42.96
N ALA A 55 -7.38 1.26 -42.43
CA ALA A 55 -7.88 0.27 -41.48
C ALA A 55 -7.82 0.88 -40.08
N GLN A 56 -8.98 1.22 -39.53
CA GLN A 56 -9.11 1.54 -38.10
C GLN A 56 -8.75 0.29 -37.28
N PRO A 57 -8.05 0.41 -36.14
CA PRO A 57 -7.84 -0.73 -35.27
C PRO A 57 -9.19 -1.19 -34.70
N ALA A 58 -9.46 -2.48 -34.82
CA ALA A 58 -10.66 -3.09 -34.25
C ALA A 58 -10.72 -2.82 -32.74
N GLY A 59 -11.84 -2.26 -32.28
CA GLY A 59 -12.10 -2.06 -30.86
C GLY A 59 -12.12 -3.40 -30.09
N PRO A 60 -11.97 -3.37 -28.76
CA PRO A 60 -12.01 -4.58 -27.94
C PRO A 60 -13.34 -5.33 -28.12
N PRO A 61 -13.33 -6.67 -28.06
CA PRO A 61 -14.55 -7.46 -28.24
C PRO A 61 -15.59 -7.07 -27.19
N ALA A 62 -16.85 -7.00 -27.62
CA ALA A 62 -17.99 -6.74 -26.74
C ALA A 62 -18.02 -7.76 -25.58
N PRO A 63 -18.40 -7.33 -24.36
CA PRO A 63 -18.52 -8.24 -23.24
C PRO A 63 -19.56 -9.31 -23.59
N ARG A 64 -19.16 -10.58 -23.51
CA ARG A 64 -20.09 -11.70 -23.65
C ARG A 64 -21.06 -11.64 -22.47
N GLU A 65 -22.35 -11.51 -22.75
CA GLU A 65 -23.42 -11.64 -21.77
C GLU A 65 -23.52 -13.08 -21.27
N GLY A 66 -22.54 -13.48 -20.46
CA GLY A 66 -22.65 -14.65 -19.61
C GLY A 66 -23.54 -14.29 -18.43
N ARG A 67 -24.84 -14.55 -18.56
CA ARG A 67 -25.79 -14.48 -17.45
C ARG A 67 -25.40 -15.57 -16.44
N LEU A 68 -24.52 -15.26 -15.50
CA LEU A 68 -24.32 -16.08 -14.31
C LEU A 68 -25.67 -16.11 -13.59
N ALA A 69 -26.35 -17.26 -13.67
CA ALA A 69 -27.54 -17.53 -12.87
C ALA A 69 -27.11 -17.51 -11.40
N VAL A 70 -27.36 -16.40 -10.71
CA VAL A 70 -27.29 -16.34 -9.25
C VAL A 70 -28.47 -17.13 -8.72
N THR A 71 -28.25 -18.42 -8.48
CA THR A 71 -29.22 -19.26 -7.79
C THR A 71 -29.06 -19.11 -6.28
N ALA A 72 -30.22 -18.94 -5.63
CA ALA A 72 -30.51 -19.05 -4.19
C ALA A 72 -30.22 -17.82 -3.29
N ALA A 73 -31.34 -17.18 -2.94
CA ALA A 73 -31.50 -16.26 -1.82
C ALA A 73 -30.93 -16.84 -0.52
N HIS A 74 -29.81 -16.28 -0.06
CA HIS A 74 -29.41 -16.37 1.33
C HIS A 74 -29.88 -15.09 2.01
N ALA A 75 -30.52 -15.21 3.17
CA ALA A 75 -30.79 -14.05 4.01
C ALA A 75 -29.48 -13.27 4.22
N PRO A 76 -29.49 -11.92 4.21
CA PRO A 76 -28.28 -11.14 4.37
C PRO A 76 -27.63 -11.48 5.71
N VAL A 77 -26.47 -12.15 5.67
CA VAL A 77 -25.69 -12.45 6.87
C VAL A 77 -24.99 -11.17 7.29
N ASP A 78 -25.29 -10.68 8.51
CA ASP A 78 -24.55 -9.57 9.10
C ASP A 78 -23.15 -10.04 9.49
N LEU A 79 -22.19 -9.78 8.60
CA LEU A 79 -20.78 -10.11 8.81
C LEU A 79 -20.17 -9.35 9.99
N ALA A 80 -20.67 -8.16 10.32
CA ALA A 80 -20.15 -7.41 11.46
C ALA A 80 -20.59 -8.09 12.78
N ALA A 81 -21.86 -8.46 12.89
CA ALA A 81 -22.37 -9.20 14.02
C ALA A 81 -21.72 -10.58 14.15
N LEU A 82 -21.50 -11.29 13.04
CA LEU A 82 -20.80 -12.57 13.03
C LEU A 82 -19.37 -12.44 13.58
N LYS A 83 -18.61 -11.45 13.09
CA LYS A 83 -17.25 -11.19 13.58
C LYS A 83 -17.22 -10.77 15.05
N GLU A 84 -18.25 -10.09 15.53
CA GLU A 84 -18.35 -9.69 16.94
C GLU A 84 -18.62 -10.86 17.89
N ARG A 85 -19.38 -11.88 17.46
CA ARG A 85 -19.60 -13.12 18.24
C ARG A 85 -18.35 -14.01 18.33
N HIS A 86 -17.37 -13.78 17.44
CA HIS A 86 -16.14 -14.57 17.36
C HIS A 86 -14.91 -13.65 17.41
N PRO A 87 -14.52 -13.16 18.60
CA PRO A 87 -13.31 -12.37 18.75
C PRO A 87 -12.09 -13.13 18.20
N LEU A 88 -11.33 -12.48 17.33
CA LEU A 88 -10.26 -13.10 16.56
C LEU A 88 -9.26 -13.84 17.44
N GLY A 89 -8.81 -13.23 18.53
CA GLY A 89 -7.79 -13.87 19.36
C GLY A 89 -8.31 -15.11 20.10
N ASP A 90 -9.60 -15.18 20.38
CA ASP A 90 -10.21 -16.33 21.05
C ASP A 90 -10.38 -17.48 20.04
N VAL A 91 -10.74 -17.15 18.79
CA VAL A 91 -10.73 -18.10 17.67
C VAL A 91 -9.32 -18.63 17.41
N VAL A 92 -8.30 -17.77 17.44
CA VAL A 92 -6.90 -18.17 17.30
C VAL A 92 -6.48 -19.11 18.42
N GLU A 93 -6.75 -18.76 19.68
CA GLU A 93 -6.41 -19.59 20.85
C GLU A 93 -7.13 -20.94 20.81
N ALA A 94 -8.36 -20.99 20.31
CA ALA A 94 -9.12 -22.24 20.11
C ALA A 94 -8.46 -23.20 19.10
N THR A 95 -7.61 -22.71 18.20
CA THR A 95 -6.80 -23.56 17.30
C THR A 95 -5.53 -24.11 17.94
N GLY A 96 -5.26 -23.79 19.21
CA GLY A 96 -4.07 -24.22 19.94
C GLY A 96 -2.88 -23.26 19.83
N VAL A 97 -3.03 -22.12 19.15
CA VAL A 97 -2.00 -21.09 19.10
C VAL A 97 -1.92 -20.35 20.44
N ALA A 98 -0.82 -20.57 21.16
CA ALA A 98 -0.56 -19.88 22.42
C ALA A 98 -0.17 -18.42 22.18
N LEU A 99 -1.09 -17.50 22.49
CA LEU A 99 -0.83 -16.07 22.41
C LEU A 99 -0.24 -15.55 23.73
N ARG A 100 0.92 -14.88 23.64
CA ARG A 100 1.62 -14.20 24.73
C ARG A 100 1.31 -12.71 24.72
N GLY A 101 1.22 -12.14 25.92
CA GLY A 101 0.89 -10.73 26.15
C GLY A 101 -0.54 -10.52 26.63
N ARG A 102 -0.77 -9.44 27.37
CA ARG A 102 -2.11 -8.99 27.81
C ARG A 102 -2.35 -7.58 27.26
N GLY A 103 -3.47 -7.36 26.59
CA GLY A 103 -3.87 -6.04 26.09
C GLY A 103 -4.11 -5.97 24.58
N ARG A 104 -3.73 -4.84 23.97
CA ARG A 104 -4.08 -4.49 22.58
C ARG A 104 -3.37 -5.31 21.51
N VAL A 105 -2.18 -5.84 21.83
CA VAL A 105 -1.35 -6.63 20.93
C VAL A 105 -1.00 -7.91 21.65
N ARG A 106 -1.27 -9.05 21.02
CA ARG A 106 -0.90 -10.39 21.46
C ARG A 106 -0.02 -11.04 20.39
N GLN A 107 0.98 -11.82 20.77
CA GLN A 107 1.93 -12.43 19.83
C GLN A 107 2.05 -13.93 20.06
N GLY A 108 2.20 -14.72 19.01
CA GLY A 108 2.35 -16.18 19.08
C GLY A 108 3.14 -16.72 17.90
N VAL A 109 3.30 -18.03 17.85
CA VAL A 109 3.86 -18.74 16.69
C VAL A 109 2.80 -18.82 15.61
N CYS A 110 3.18 -18.51 14.38
CA CYS A 110 2.25 -18.62 13.25
C CYS A 110 1.81 -20.08 13.03
N PRO A 111 0.50 -20.36 12.90
CA PRO A 111 0.01 -21.69 12.56
C PRO A 111 0.15 -22.02 11.06
N PHE A 112 0.56 -21.06 10.23
CA PHE A 112 0.53 -21.19 8.76
C PHE A 112 1.91 -21.40 8.13
N HIS A 113 2.98 -21.29 8.92
CA HIS A 113 4.34 -21.60 8.48
C HIS A 113 5.21 -21.97 9.67
N GLU A 114 6.29 -22.71 9.43
CA GLU A 114 7.20 -23.12 10.49
C GLU A 114 8.11 -21.95 10.92
N GLU A 115 8.01 -21.56 12.19
CA GLU A 115 8.90 -20.59 12.81
C GLU A 115 9.04 -20.84 14.32
N ALA A 116 10.16 -20.40 14.89
CA ALA A 116 10.41 -20.49 16.33
C ALA A 116 10.18 -19.18 17.09
N GLU A 117 10.26 -18.02 16.41
CA GLU A 117 10.44 -16.72 17.07
C GLU A 117 9.15 -15.90 17.27
N GLY A 118 7.99 -16.48 16.92
CA GLY A 118 6.69 -15.90 17.23
C GLY A 118 6.38 -14.58 16.49
N SER A 119 6.35 -14.63 15.16
CA SER A 119 6.10 -13.45 14.31
C SER A 119 4.61 -13.18 14.05
N PHE A 120 3.72 -14.06 14.52
CA PHE A 120 2.28 -13.93 14.41
C PHE A 120 1.73 -12.95 15.45
N THR A 121 1.13 -11.87 14.99
CA THR A 121 0.64 -10.78 15.85
C THR A 121 -0.87 -10.60 15.69
N VAL A 122 -1.60 -10.61 16.80
CA VAL A 122 -3.05 -10.32 16.88
C VAL A 122 -3.27 -8.96 17.52
N TYR A 123 -4.01 -8.09 16.83
CA TYR A 123 -4.40 -6.76 17.27
C TYR A 123 -5.85 -6.80 17.78
N ALA A 124 -6.02 -6.83 19.09
CA ALA A 124 -7.32 -7.01 19.74
C ALA A 124 -8.26 -5.81 19.55
N ASP A 125 -7.73 -4.61 19.32
CA ASP A 125 -8.53 -3.40 19.10
C ASP A 125 -9.15 -3.33 17.71
N SER A 126 -8.41 -3.79 16.70
CA SER A 126 -8.81 -3.78 15.30
C SER A 126 -9.37 -5.11 14.82
N GLN A 127 -9.29 -6.17 15.65
CA GLN A 127 -9.70 -7.54 15.32
C GLN A 127 -9.02 -8.03 14.02
N ARG A 128 -7.70 -7.78 13.93
CA ARG A 128 -6.85 -8.17 12.80
C ARG A 128 -5.66 -8.97 13.28
N TRP A 129 -5.14 -9.83 12.40
CA TRP A 129 -3.86 -10.51 12.60
C TRP A 129 -2.93 -10.23 11.43
N TYR A 130 -1.63 -10.29 11.70
CA TYR A 130 -0.59 -10.26 10.68
C TYR A 130 0.59 -11.09 11.15
N CYS A 131 1.13 -11.89 10.24
CA CYS A 131 2.33 -12.66 10.48
C CYS A 131 3.51 -12.02 9.75
N PHE A 132 4.51 -11.55 10.50
CA PHE A 132 5.66 -10.89 9.90
C PHE A 132 6.63 -11.86 9.20
N GLY A 133 6.56 -13.17 9.50
CA GLY A 133 7.35 -14.22 8.85
C GLY A 133 6.86 -14.58 7.45
N CYS A 134 5.59 -14.98 7.30
CA CYS A 134 5.02 -15.37 5.99
C CYS A 134 4.31 -14.24 5.23
N GLY A 135 4.09 -13.09 5.87
CA GLY A 135 3.45 -11.92 5.26
C GLY A 135 1.92 -11.99 5.16
N GLU A 136 1.30 -13.06 5.66
CA GLU A 136 -0.14 -13.26 5.68
C GLU A 136 -0.82 -12.43 6.77
N GLY A 137 -2.08 -12.09 6.57
CA GLY A 137 -2.88 -11.38 7.56
C GLY A 137 -4.32 -11.21 7.14
N GLY A 138 -5.17 -10.81 8.08
CA GLY A 138 -6.59 -10.66 7.82
C GLY A 138 -7.41 -10.44 9.07
N ASP A 139 -8.72 -10.67 8.97
CA ASP A 139 -9.62 -10.76 10.12
C ASP A 139 -9.94 -12.21 10.49
N VAL A 140 -10.94 -12.41 11.37
CA VAL A 140 -11.35 -13.75 11.84
C VAL A 140 -11.85 -14.65 10.72
N LEU A 141 -12.50 -14.12 9.68
CA LEU A 141 -12.92 -14.93 8.53
C LEU A 141 -11.71 -15.37 7.73
N ASP A 142 -10.76 -14.47 7.48
CA ASP A 142 -9.52 -14.80 6.76
C ASP A 142 -8.70 -15.86 7.52
N PHE A 143 -8.63 -15.75 8.85
CA PHE A 143 -7.98 -16.74 9.70
C PHE A 143 -8.63 -18.12 9.58
N VAL A 144 -9.96 -18.21 9.75
CA VAL A 144 -10.71 -19.48 9.67
C VAL A 144 -10.62 -20.10 8.28
N ARG A 145 -10.75 -19.28 7.22
CA ARG A 145 -10.57 -19.74 5.84
C ARG A 145 -9.20 -20.38 5.65
N ARG A 146 -8.15 -19.78 6.22
CA ARG A 146 -6.80 -20.30 6.07
C ARG A 146 -6.54 -21.53 6.93
N ALA A 147 -6.97 -21.50 8.19
CA ALA A 147 -6.78 -22.59 9.14
C ALA A 147 -7.54 -23.86 8.74
N GLU A 148 -8.73 -23.70 8.16
CA GLU A 148 -9.61 -24.82 7.81
C GLU A 148 -9.71 -25.08 6.29
N GLY A 149 -9.00 -24.30 5.46
CA GLY A 149 -9.02 -24.47 4.00
C GLY A 149 -10.38 -24.15 3.35
N LEU A 150 -11.14 -23.22 3.93
CA LEU A 150 -12.52 -22.92 3.53
C LEU A 150 -12.62 -21.74 2.54
N SER A 151 -13.63 -21.81 1.67
CA SER A 151 -14.11 -20.64 0.94
C SER A 151 -14.82 -19.65 1.87
N LEU A 152 -15.05 -18.42 1.41
CA LEU A 152 -15.73 -17.40 2.23
C LEU A 152 -17.14 -17.83 2.68
N PRO A 153 -18.03 -18.34 1.80
CA PRO A 153 -19.35 -18.83 2.23
C PRO A 153 -19.27 -19.98 3.23
N GLU A 154 -18.29 -20.87 3.09
CA GLU A 154 -18.07 -21.97 4.03
C GLU A 154 -17.59 -21.47 5.39
N ALA A 155 -16.64 -20.54 5.42
CA ALA A 155 -16.17 -19.92 6.66
C ALA A 155 -17.28 -19.14 7.39
N ILE A 156 -18.16 -18.47 6.64
CA ILE A 156 -19.35 -17.82 7.19
C ILE A 156 -20.26 -18.86 7.85
N ARG A 157 -20.62 -19.95 7.14
CA ARG A 157 -21.46 -21.03 7.70
C ARG A 157 -20.80 -21.71 8.90
N ARG A 158 -19.50 -21.92 8.84
CA ARG A 158 -18.70 -22.53 9.90
C ARG A 158 -18.74 -21.71 11.18
N LEU A 159 -18.53 -20.39 11.09
CA LEU A 159 -18.62 -19.51 12.25
C LEU A 159 -20.07 -19.40 12.73
N ASP A 160 -21.04 -19.27 11.82
CA ASP A 160 -22.45 -19.10 12.19
C ASP A 160 -23.05 -20.34 12.90
N ALA A 161 -22.57 -21.54 12.54
CA ALA A 161 -22.92 -22.79 13.21
C ALA A 161 -22.16 -23.03 14.52
N SER A 162 -21.18 -22.20 14.85
CA SER A 162 -20.36 -22.35 16.07
C SER A 162 -20.96 -21.59 17.24
N PRO A 163 -20.87 -22.13 18.48
CA PRO A 163 -21.20 -21.33 19.64
C PRO A 163 -20.27 -20.10 19.72
N PRO A 164 -20.76 -18.95 20.20
CA PRO A 164 -19.93 -17.77 20.43
C PRO A 164 -18.70 -18.13 21.26
N THR A 165 -17.53 -17.76 20.79
CA THR A 165 -16.26 -18.05 21.46
C THR A 165 -16.04 -16.98 22.53
N THR A 166 -16.79 -17.03 23.63
CA THR A 166 -16.65 -16.09 24.75
C THR A 166 -16.38 -16.82 26.05
N ALA A 167 -15.18 -16.67 26.61
CA ALA A 167 -15.01 -16.65 28.06
C ALA A 167 -15.32 -15.22 28.54
N PRO A 168 -15.90 -15.00 29.74
CA PRO A 168 -16.19 -13.67 30.24
C PRO A 168 -14.89 -12.98 30.64
N VAL A 169 -14.11 -12.53 29.66
CA VAL A 169 -13.24 -11.39 29.88
C VAL A 169 -14.19 -10.23 30.05
N ARG A 170 -14.29 -9.73 31.29
CA ARG A 170 -14.76 -8.36 31.53
C ARG A 170 -13.86 -7.46 30.71
N HIS A 171 -14.25 -7.22 29.47
CA HIS A 171 -13.92 -6.00 28.79
C HIS A 171 -14.47 -4.93 29.74
N THR A 172 -13.63 -4.40 30.64
CA THR A 172 -13.78 -2.98 31.01
C THR A 172 -14.01 -2.33 29.68
N ALA A 173 -15.19 -1.73 29.47
CA ALA A 173 -15.60 -1.19 28.20
C ALA A 173 -14.49 -0.26 27.69
N SER A 174 -13.50 -0.85 27.03
CA SER A 174 -12.49 -0.15 26.29
C SER A 174 -13.36 0.25 25.15
N LYS A 175 -13.88 1.47 25.25
CA LYS A 175 -14.63 2.14 24.22
C LYS A 175 -14.15 1.51 22.91
N ARG A 176 -14.99 0.66 22.31
CA ARG A 176 -15.18 0.71 20.86
C ARG A 176 -15.40 2.20 20.70
N ARG A 177 -14.32 2.96 20.52
CA ARG A 177 -14.41 4.34 20.07
C ARG A 177 -14.99 4.08 18.73
N ASN A 178 -16.30 4.18 18.71
CA ASN A 178 -17.15 4.23 17.56
C ASN A 178 -16.28 4.91 16.49
N ARG A 179 -15.74 4.12 15.55
CA ARG A 179 -14.91 4.68 14.47
C ARG A 179 -15.76 5.64 13.63
N ASP A 180 -17.08 5.57 13.82
CA ASP A 180 -18.11 6.43 13.26
C ASP A 180 -18.42 7.66 14.16
N ALA A 181 -17.85 7.78 15.37
CA ALA A 181 -17.97 8.96 16.22
C ALA A 181 -16.78 9.93 16.13
N VAL A 182 -15.70 9.57 15.44
CA VAL A 182 -14.65 10.55 15.12
C VAL A 182 -15.06 11.24 13.82
N PRO A 183 -15.45 12.53 13.86
CA PRO A 183 -15.86 13.23 12.66
C PRO A 183 -14.74 13.17 11.61
N PRO A 184 -15.11 13.12 10.32
CA PRO A 184 -14.12 13.11 9.26
C PRO A 184 -13.21 14.34 9.37
N PRO A 185 -11.91 14.20 9.05
CA PRO A 185 -10.96 15.30 9.10
C PRO A 185 -11.42 16.48 8.24
N ASP A 186 -11.18 17.69 8.74
CA ASP A 186 -11.58 18.94 8.08
C ASP A 186 -11.05 19.02 6.64
N PRO A 187 -11.92 19.02 5.62
CA PRO A 187 -11.52 19.04 4.22
C PRO A 187 -10.68 20.26 3.84
N ALA A 188 -10.88 21.42 4.49
CA ALA A 188 -10.11 22.62 4.21
C ALA A 188 -8.66 22.47 4.66
N LEU A 189 -8.46 21.95 5.88
CA LEU A 189 -7.14 21.62 6.43
C LEU A 189 -6.44 20.55 5.60
N LEU A 190 -7.16 19.47 5.23
CA LEU A 190 -6.60 18.41 4.39
C LEU A 190 -6.19 18.94 3.01
N THR A 191 -7.01 19.80 2.40
CA THR A 191 -6.71 20.39 1.10
C THR A 191 -5.49 21.29 1.18
N ALA A 192 -5.36 22.11 2.22
CA ALA A 192 -4.17 22.94 2.44
C ALA A 192 -2.91 22.09 2.67
N ALA A 193 -3.01 21.03 3.49
CA ALA A 193 -1.92 20.09 3.73
C ALA A 193 -1.49 19.38 2.44
N ALA A 194 -2.44 18.88 1.65
CA ALA A 194 -2.15 18.22 0.38
C ALA A 194 -1.47 19.17 -0.63
N ARG A 195 -1.90 20.43 -0.71
CA ARG A 195 -1.25 21.45 -1.54
C ARG A 195 0.19 21.70 -1.11
N TYR A 196 0.43 21.82 0.20
CA TYR A 196 1.78 21.92 0.76
C TYR A 196 2.62 20.70 0.38
N TYR A 197 2.13 19.48 0.62
CA TYR A 197 2.85 18.25 0.30
C TYR A 197 3.12 18.07 -1.20
N ALA A 198 2.20 18.45 -2.08
CA ALA A 198 2.41 18.45 -3.52
C ALA A 198 3.56 19.40 -3.92
N GLY A 199 3.66 20.56 -3.26
CA GLY A 199 4.79 21.48 -3.40
C GLY A 199 6.11 20.87 -2.95
N GLN A 200 6.11 20.17 -1.82
CA GLN A 200 7.28 19.50 -1.26
C GLN A 200 7.74 18.31 -2.13
N LEU A 201 6.83 17.58 -2.77
CA LEU A 201 7.18 16.48 -3.66
C LEU A 201 8.04 16.96 -4.84
N ARG A 202 7.67 18.09 -5.46
CA ARG A 202 8.44 18.66 -6.57
C ARG A 202 9.89 18.98 -6.18
N ARG A 203 10.11 19.38 -4.92
CA ARG A 203 11.41 19.75 -4.37
C ARG A 203 12.23 18.54 -3.88
N SER A 204 11.58 17.42 -3.57
CA SER A 204 12.23 16.24 -3.01
C SER A 204 12.73 15.30 -4.10
N ARG A 205 14.06 15.25 -4.31
CA ARG A 205 14.68 14.27 -5.23
C ARG A 205 14.44 12.83 -4.77
N GLU A 206 14.55 12.60 -3.47
CA GLU A 206 14.37 11.29 -2.84
C GLU A 206 12.95 10.74 -3.06
N ALA A 207 11.92 11.54 -2.76
CA ALA A 207 10.53 11.10 -2.91
C ALA A 207 10.16 10.87 -4.39
N ARG A 208 10.69 11.69 -5.31
CA ARG A 208 10.51 11.47 -6.75
C ARG A 208 11.21 10.20 -7.24
N ALA A 209 12.42 9.93 -6.76
CA ALA A 209 13.13 8.70 -7.08
C ALA A 209 12.38 7.47 -6.57
N TYR A 210 11.81 7.56 -5.36
CA TYR A 210 10.95 6.51 -4.80
C TYR A 210 9.69 6.27 -5.64
N LEU A 211 8.98 7.31 -6.06
CA LEU A 211 7.81 7.15 -6.94
C LEU A 211 8.19 6.52 -8.29
N ALA A 212 9.29 6.98 -8.89
CA ALA A 212 9.80 6.45 -10.15
C ALA A 212 10.21 4.96 -10.03
N SER A 213 10.87 4.57 -8.94
CA SER A 213 11.20 3.15 -8.68
C SER A 213 9.97 2.27 -8.44
N ARG A 214 8.81 2.90 -8.23
CA ARG A 214 7.51 2.24 -8.09
C ARG A 214 6.66 2.34 -9.36
N GLY A 215 7.23 2.82 -10.46
CA GLY A 215 6.55 2.93 -11.75
C GLY A 215 5.57 4.10 -11.87
N ILE A 216 5.63 5.09 -10.97
CA ILE A 216 4.72 6.24 -10.97
C ILE A 216 5.42 7.46 -11.57
N GLY A 217 4.92 7.93 -12.71
CA GLY A 217 5.45 9.08 -13.43
C GLY A 217 5.11 10.42 -12.78
N PRO A 218 5.85 11.50 -13.12
CA PRO A 218 5.59 12.85 -12.62
C PRO A 218 4.21 13.38 -13.05
N GLU A 219 3.73 13.00 -14.23
CA GLU A 219 2.42 13.40 -14.74
C GLU A 219 1.28 12.77 -13.93
N THR A 220 1.35 11.47 -13.66
CA THR A 220 0.40 10.78 -12.77
C THR A 220 0.47 11.31 -11.36
N ALA A 221 1.67 11.56 -10.84
CA ALA A 221 1.84 12.19 -9.54
C ALA A 221 1.13 13.55 -9.46
N ALA A 222 1.26 14.39 -10.50
CA ALA A 222 0.58 15.68 -10.57
C ALA A 222 -0.95 15.53 -10.71
N ARG A 223 -1.42 14.69 -11.64
CA ARG A 223 -2.85 14.42 -11.91
C ARG A 223 -3.59 13.88 -10.68
N LEU A 224 -2.93 13.02 -9.92
CA LEU A 224 -3.49 12.42 -8.70
C LEU A 224 -3.27 13.28 -7.46
N GLY A 225 -2.50 14.37 -7.55
CA GLY A 225 -2.21 15.27 -6.44
C GLY A 225 -1.30 14.64 -5.39
N LEU A 226 -0.40 13.75 -5.79
CA LEU A 226 0.56 13.12 -4.87
C LEU A 226 1.45 14.18 -4.23
N GLY A 227 1.84 13.90 -2.99
CA GLY A 227 2.67 14.80 -2.20
C GLY A 227 3.79 14.07 -1.47
N TYR A 228 4.67 14.86 -0.86
CA TYR A 228 5.68 14.38 0.07
C TYR A 228 5.58 15.18 1.35
N ALA A 229 5.42 14.51 2.47
CA ALA A 229 5.43 15.12 3.78
C ALA A 229 6.86 15.12 4.31
N PRO A 230 7.57 16.27 4.35
CA PRO A 230 8.87 16.37 4.99
C PRO A 230 8.75 16.10 6.50
N ARG A 231 9.89 16.00 7.20
CA ARG A 231 9.86 15.70 8.64
C ARG A 231 9.17 16.77 9.49
N ARG A 232 9.14 18.01 9.02
CA ARG A 232 8.59 19.21 9.68
C ARG A 232 8.13 20.23 8.63
N GLY A 233 7.36 21.23 9.05
CA GLY A 233 6.99 22.41 8.26
C GLY A 233 5.49 22.51 7.95
N LEU A 234 4.70 21.46 8.23
CA LEU A 234 3.26 21.48 7.99
C LEU A 234 2.57 22.49 8.91
N ARG A 235 2.99 22.59 10.17
CA ARG A 235 2.35 23.49 11.15
C ARG A 235 2.46 24.94 10.69
N GLU A 236 3.64 25.34 10.28
CA GLU A 236 3.95 26.67 9.77
C GLU A 236 3.19 26.92 8.47
N ALA A 237 3.17 25.95 7.55
CA ALA A 237 2.42 26.06 6.30
C ALA A 237 0.91 26.25 6.52
N LEU A 238 0.31 25.52 7.48
CA LEU A 238 -1.10 25.68 7.83
C LEU A 238 -1.38 27.00 8.56
N ALA A 239 -0.46 27.46 9.41
CA ALA A 239 -0.58 28.77 10.05
C ALA A 239 -0.53 29.90 9.01
N SER A 240 0.41 29.85 8.05
CA SER A 240 0.48 30.79 6.93
C SER A 240 -0.74 30.74 6.01
N ALA A 241 -1.44 29.60 5.96
CA ALA A 241 -2.71 29.46 5.26
C ALA A 241 -3.93 29.95 6.07
N GLY A 242 -3.72 30.53 7.25
CA GLY A 242 -4.76 31.17 8.06
C GLY A 242 -5.49 30.24 9.03
N PHE A 243 -5.00 29.02 9.26
CA PHE A 243 -5.66 28.08 10.18
C PHE A 243 -5.25 28.34 11.64
N ALA A 244 -6.25 28.47 12.52
CA ALA A 244 -6.04 28.61 13.95
C ALA A 244 -5.35 27.38 14.55
N ALA A 245 -4.41 27.60 15.48
CA ALA A 245 -3.59 26.54 16.08
C ALA A 245 -4.40 25.40 16.73
N GLY A 246 -5.55 25.72 17.33
CA GLY A 246 -6.48 24.73 17.89
C GLY A 246 -7.02 23.77 16.82
N ARG A 247 -7.52 24.30 15.70
CA ARG A 247 -8.01 23.51 14.56
C ARG A 247 -6.90 22.66 13.94
N VAL A 248 -5.70 23.21 13.81
CA VAL A 248 -4.53 22.49 13.30
C VAL A 248 -4.21 21.29 14.21
N ARG A 249 -4.27 21.46 15.53
CA ARG A 249 -4.03 20.38 16.51
C ARG A 249 -5.08 19.27 16.42
N GLU A 250 -6.35 19.62 16.18
CA GLU A 250 -7.48 18.70 16.11
C GLU A 250 -7.66 18.06 14.72
N SER A 251 -6.94 18.55 13.70
CA SER A 251 -7.04 18.11 12.30
C SER A 251 -6.78 16.63 12.06
N GLY A 252 -6.17 15.93 13.02
CA GLY A 252 -5.68 14.58 12.84
C GLY A 252 -4.41 14.48 11.99
N LEU A 253 -3.82 15.59 11.52
CA LEU A 253 -2.54 15.63 10.81
C LEU A 253 -1.32 15.58 11.73
N PHE A 254 -1.54 15.67 13.03
CA PHE A 254 -0.51 15.59 14.06
C PHE A 254 -0.80 14.41 14.99
N LEU A 255 0.28 13.77 15.42
CA LEU A 255 0.29 12.77 16.48
C LEU A 255 0.45 13.46 17.84
N GLU A 256 0.41 12.67 18.91
CA GLU A 256 0.77 13.10 20.24
C GLU A 256 2.16 13.75 20.25
N ARG A 257 2.38 14.68 21.19
CA ARG A 257 3.61 15.50 21.30
C ARG A 257 3.87 16.40 20.07
N GLY A 258 2.86 16.59 19.21
CA GLY A 258 2.91 17.55 18.10
C GLY A 258 3.73 17.10 16.89
N ARG A 259 4.12 15.82 16.83
CA ARG A 259 4.82 15.24 15.68
C ARG A 259 3.88 15.19 14.47
N GLU A 260 4.34 15.59 13.30
CA GLU A 260 3.57 15.47 12.07
C GLU A 260 3.31 13.99 11.74
N ARG A 261 2.05 13.66 11.45
CA ARG A 261 1.63 12.28 11.20
C ARG A 261 2.36 11.68 10.02
N PHE A 262 2.43 12.41 8.91
CA PHE A 262 3.00 11.92 7.66
C PHE A 262 4.49 12.20 7.51
N ALA A 263 5.18 12.67 8.55
CA ALA A 263 6.60 13.03 8.47
C ALA A 263 7.41 11.95 7.74
N GLY A 264 8.09 12.28 6.63
CA GLY A 264 8.89 11.35 5.82
C GLY A 264 8.07 10.36 4.99
N MET A 265 6.90 10.73 4.50
CA MET A 265 6.00 9.85 3.73
C MET A 265 5.60 10.48 2.40
N VAL A 266 5.44 9.66 1.36
CA VAL A 266 4.63 10.02 0.20
C VAL A 266 3.17 10.04 0.63
N THR A 267 2.44 11.09 0.25
CA THR A 267 1.02 11.26 0.57
C THR A 267 0.17 11.12 -0.68
N VAL A 268 -0.95 10.42 -0.54
CA VAL A 268 -1.91 10.12 -1.59
C VAL A 268 -3.28 10.65 -1.16
N PRO A 269 -3.81 11.71 -1.78
CA PRO A 269 -5.08 12.29 -1.39
C PRO A 269 -6.28 11.57 -2.02
N GLU A 270 -7.35 11.43 -1.25
CA GLU A 270 -8.69 11.21 -1.80
C GLU A 270 -9.32 12.55 -2.12
N ILE A 271 -9.71 12.76 -3.37
CA ILE A 271 -10.26 14.02 -3.85
C ILE A 271 -11.68 13.77 -4.37
N ALA A 272 -12.63 14.53 -3.83
CA ALA A 272 -14.01 14.54 -4.31
C ALA A 272 -14.50 16.00 -4.38
N GLY A 273 -15.13 16.38 -5.48
CA GLY A 273 -15.63 17.76 -5.68
C GLY A 273 -14.54 18.83 -5.55
N GLY A 274 -13.31 18.53 -6.01
CA GLY A 274 -12.17 19.44 -5.93
C GLY A 274 -11.58 19.66 -4.54
N ARG A 275 -12.06 18.94 -3.52
CA ARG A 275 -11.57 19.02 -2.14
C ARG A 275 -10.96 17.70 -1.70
N VAL A 276 -9.92 17.78 -0.88
CA VAL A 276 -9.33 16.59 -0.27
C VAL A 276 -10.22 16.13 0.88
N ARG A 277 -10.69 14.89 0.81
CA ARG A 277 -11.54 14.25 1.81
C ARG A 277 -10.74 13.36 2.75
N TRP A 278 -9.59 12.87 2.29
CA TRP A 278 -8.73 11.96 3.06
C TRP A 278 -7.29 11.99 2.55
N LEU A 279 -6.36 11.47 3.37
CA LEU A 279 -4.95 11.27 3.01
C LEU A 279 -4.48 9.89 3.44
N ALA A 280 -3.79 9.18 2.55
CA ALA A 280 -2.97 8.03 2.89
C ALA A 280 -1.48 8.41 2.83
N GLY A 281 -0.69 8.00 3.81
CA GLY A 281 0.75 8.16 3.83
C GLY A 281 1.46 6.82 3.68
N ARG A 282 2.46 6.75 2.80
CA ARG A 282 3.36 5.60 2.64
C ARG A 282 4.78 6.05 2.99
N VAL A 283 5.42 5.32 3.90
CA VAL A 283 6.83 5.58 4.23
C VAL A 283 7.74 5.24 3.05
N ILE A 284 8.71 6.12 2.78
CA ILE A 284 9.72 5.89 1.73
C ILE A 284 10.95 5.13 2.27
N ASP A 285 11.22 5.26 3.57
CA ASP A 285 12.28 4.57 4.28
C ASP A 285 11.85 3.13 4.62
N PRO A 286 12.51 2.10 4.04
CA PRO A 286 12.17 0.70 4.26
C PRO A 286 12.56 0.19 5.66
N GLU A 287 13.24 0.95 6.50
CA GLU A 287 13.49 0.52 7.89
C GLU A 287 12.43 1.05 8.86
N ARG A 288 11.57 1.97 8.39
CA ARG A 288 10.62 2.65 9.24
C ARG A 288 9.24 2.00 9.26
N SER A 289 8.69 1.88 10.48
CA SER A 289 7.35 1.39 10.78
C SER A 289 6.53 2.47 11.52
N PRO A 290 5.20 2.55 11.33
CA PRO A 290 4.37 1.75 10.41
C PRO A 290 4.57 2.14 8.94
N ARG A 291 4.35 1.18 8.03
CA ARG A 291 4.47 1.39 6.57
C ARG A 291 3.45 2.39 6.03
N PHE A 292 2.25 2.37 6.59
CA PHE A 292 1.15 3.24 6.20
C PHE A 292 0.60 4.01 7.39
N GLN A 293 0.14 5.23 7.12
CA GLN A 293 -0.62 6.03 8.07
C GLN A 293 -1.78 6.74 7.37
N ALA A 294 -2.76 7.17 8.16
CA ALA A 294 -3.93 7.93 7.73
C ALA A 294 -4.42 8.80 8.89
N PRO A 295 -5.17 9.90 8.64
CA PRO A 295 -5.83 10.63 9.72
C PRO A 295 -6.85 9.71 10.44
N PRO A 296 -7.32 10.08 11.63
CA PRO A 296 -8.41 9.36 12.28
C PRO A 296 -9.74 9.60 11.55
N GLY A 297 -10.70 8.67 11.70
CA GLY A 297 -12.02 8.73 11.06
C GLY A 297 -12.27 7.58 10.06
N PRO A 298 -13.39 7.62 9.33
CA PRO A 298 -13.75 6.60 8.35
C PRO A 298 -12.83 6.68 7.13
N LYS A 299 -12.17 5.56 6.79
CA LYS A 299 -11.30 5.46 5.61
C LYS A 299 -12.20 5.30 4.37
N PRO A 300 -12.17 6.24 3.41
CA PRO A 300 -12.90 6.06 2.15
C PRO A 300 -12.20 5.07 1.22
N VAL A 301 -12.90 4.64 0.18
CA VAL A 301 -12.27 4.00 -0.99
C VAL A 301 -11.49 5.06 -1.74
N LEU A 302 -10.17 4.89 -1.87
CA LEU A 302 -9.34 5.82 -2.63
C LEU A 302 -9.68 5.73 -4.12
N GLY A 303 -9.70 6.88 -4.79
CA GLY A 303 -10.07 7.02 -6.20
C GLY A 303 -11.57 7.17 -6.44
N MET A 304 -12.42 6.84 -5.47
CA MET A 304 -13.88 6.85 -5.63
C MET A 304 -14.42 8.23 -6.03
N GLY A 305 -13.92 9.30 -5.42
CA GLY A 305 -14.33 10.68 -5.73
C GLY A 305 -13.96 11.17 -7.12
N ARG A 306 -13.18 10.37 -7.88
CA ARG A 306 -12.80 10.63 -9.27
C ARG A 306 -13.67 9.88 -10.27
N LEU A 307 -14.43 8.87 -9.81
CA LEU A 307 -15.38 8.17 -10.65
C LEU A 307 -16.60 9.08 -10.91
N GLY A 308 -17.15 8.98 -12.12
CA GLY A 308 -18.44 9.59 -12.43
C GLY A 308 -19.58 8.93 -11.63
N PRO A 309 -20.81 9.48 -11.68
CA PRO A 309 -21.94 8.97 -10.88
C PRO A 309 -22.36 7.53 -11.22
N ALA A 310 -22.02 7.04 -12.41
CA ALA A 310 -22.33 5.68 -12.86
C ALA A 310 -21.25 5.20 -13.86
N PRO A 311 -20.07 4.77 -13.39
CA PRO A 311 -19.08 4.22 -14.29
C PRO A 311 -19.61 2.88 -14.86
N PRO A 312 -19.42 2.60 -16.17
CA PRO A 312 -19.90 1.35 -16.77
C PRO A 312 -19.21 0.11 -16.17
N TRP A 313 -18.00 0.28 -15.65
CA TRP A 313 -17.23 -0.70 -14.87
C TRP A 313 -16.18 0.04 -14.03
N ALA A 314 -15.64 -0.63 -13.02
CA ALA A 314 -14.55 -0.12 -12.19
C ALA A 314 -13.62 -1.28 -11.79
N VAL A 315 -12.34 -0.98 -11.54
CA VAL A 315 -11.39 -1.94 -10.99
C VAL A 315 -11.16 -1.66 -9.51
N VAL A 316 -11.30 -2.69 -8.69
CA VAL A 316 -10.98 -2.62 -7.27
C VAL A 316 -9.59 -3.23 -7.06
N ALA A 317 -8.68 -2.44 -6.51
CA ALA A 317 -7.32 -2.86 -6.19
C ALA A 317 -7.15 -3.05 -4.68
N GLU A 318 -6.27 -3.96 -4.26
CA GLU A 318 -6.00 -4.23 -2.84
C GLU A 318 -5.31 -3.05 -2.16
N GLY A 319 -4.32 -2.46 -2.84
CA GLY A 319 -3.44 -1.46 -2.29
C GLY A 319 -3.51 -0.11 -2.98
N VAL A 320 -3.02 0.91 -2.27
CA VAL A 320 -2.87 2.27 -2.81
C VAL A 320 -1.96 2.26 -4.04
N PHE A 321 -0.87 1.51 -4.01
CA PHE A 321 0.09 1.48 -5.13
C PHE A 321 -0.42 0.73 -6.35
N ASP A 322 -1.26 -0.29 -6.15
CA ASP A 322 -1.90 -0.98 -7.26
C ASP A 322 -2.86 -0.03 -7.97
N TRP A 323 -3.66 0.72 -7.20
CA TRP A 323 -4.50 1.79 -7.75
C TRP A 323 -3.68 2.88 -8.48
N LEU A 324 -2.54 3.31 -7.93
CA LEU A 324 -1.66 4.28 -8.59
C LEU A 324 -1.10 3.75 -9.92
N LEU A 325 -0.72 2.47 -9.97
CA LEU A 325 -0.22 1.83 -11.20
C LEU A 325 -1.32 1.67 -12.25
N LEU A 326 -2.52 1.25 -11.84
CA LEU A 326 -3.69 1.21 -12.73
C LEU A 326 -3.98 2.61 -13.30
N SER A 327 -3.90 3.65 -12.45
CA SER A 327 -4.06 5.04 -12.87
C SER A 327 -2.94 5.55 -13.79
N GLU A 328 -1.71 5.05 -13.63
CA GLU A 328 -0.58 5.30 -14.55
C GLU A 328 -0.87 4.71 -15.93
N TRP A 329 -1.44 3.50 -15.97
CA TRP A 329 -1.84 2.82 -17.21
C TRP A 329 -3.15 3.35 -17.82
N GLY A 330 -3.76 4.37 -17.22
CA GLY A 330 -5.00 4.98 -17.72
C GLY A 330 -6.25 4.14 -17.50
N LEU A 331 -6.21 3.19 -16.56
CA LEU A 331 -7.39 2.42 -16.16
C LEU A 331 -8.23 3.20 -15.13
N PRO A 332 -9.58 3.04 -15.16
CA PRO A 332 -10.51 3.74 -14.29
C PRO A 332 -10.51 3.24 -12.84
#